data_AF-A0A2N3AKY5-F1
#
_entry.id   AF-A0A2N3AKY5-F1
#
_cell.length_a   1.000
_cell.length_b   1.000
_cell.length_c   1.000
_cell.angle_alpha   90.00
_cell.angle_beta   90.00
_cell.angle_gamma   90.00
#
_symmetry.space_group_name_H-M   'P 1'
#
loop_
_entity.id
_entity.type
_entity.pdbx_description
1 polymer ?
#
loop_
_entity_poly.entity_id
_entity_poly.type
_entity_poly.pdbx_seq_one_letter_code
_entity_poly.pdbx_strand_id
1 'polypeptide(L)'
;MSGHSERRIKLLISKYQGCLLELAIGVELGAPVELLRLQEIRKRYGKDGIADFHGWGGFKPGSFTDDAQMLLATAVGCIRAYQKWSQKGICHPTFMVKKKRVYN
;
A
#
# COMPACT_ATOMS: atom_id res chain seq x y z
N MET A 1 -28.28 -4.77 15.55
CA MET A 1 -27.08 -5.60 15.27
C MET A 1 -26.62 -6.21 16.59
N SER A 2 -26.32 -7.51 16.66
CA SER A 2 -25.87 -8.13 17.92
C SER A 2 -24.47 -7.64 18.29
N GLY A 3 -24.15 -7.52 19.58
CA GLY A 3 -22.83 -7.07 20.06
C GLY A 3 -21.66 -7.93 19.56
N HIS A 4 -21.92 -9.18 19.16
CA HIS A 4 -20.93 -10.06 18.51
C HIS A 4 -20.56 -9.58 17.09
N SER A 5 -21.54 -9.10 16.31
CA SER A 5 -21.31 -8.58 14.96
C SER A 5 -20.47 -7.29 14.98
N GLU A 6 -20.70 -6.42 15.95
CA GLU A 6 -19.98 -5.15 16.05
C GLU A 6 -18.50 -5.36 16.42
N ARG A 7 -18.21 -6.25 17.37
CA ARG A 7 -16.83 -6.63 17.74
C ARG A 7 -16.07 -7.22 16.55
N ARG A 8 -16.73 -8.06 15.76
CA ARG A 8 -16.13 -8.65 14.55
C ARG A 8 -15.80 -7.58 13.50
N ILE A 9 -16.67 -6.61 13.29
CA ILE A 9 -16.43 -5.49 12.35
C ILE A 9 -15.24 -4.65 12.83
N LYS A 10 -15.19 -4.27 14.11
CA LYS A 10 -14.07 -3.53 14.69
C LYS A 10 -12.74 -4.25 14.50
N LEU A 11 -12.70 -5.56 14.78
CA LEU A 11 -11.50 -6.37 14.58
C LEU A 11 -11.05 -6.40 13.12
N LEU A 12 -11.98 -6.52 12.17
CA LEU A 12 -11.65 -6.51 10.75
C LEU A 12 -11.10 -5.15 10.31
N ILE A 13 -11.70 -4.04 10.76
CA ILE A 13 -11.19 -2.69 10.47
C ILE A 13 -9.75 -2.55 10.97
N SER A 14 -9.46 -2.95 12.20
CA SER A 14 -8.08 -2.88 12.74
C SER A 14 -7.10 -3.71 11.93
N LYS A 15 -7.49 -4.91 11.46
CA LYS A 15 -6.64 -5.72 10.58
C LYS A 15 -6.36 -5.02 9.26
N TYR A 16 -7.38 -4.46 8.61
CA TYR A 16 -7.19 -3.73 7.35
C TYR A 16 -6.32 -2.48 7.52
N GLN A 17 -6.49 -1.75 8.62
CA GLN A 17 -5.64 -0.61 8.94
C GLN A 17 -4.18 -1.02 9.15
N GLY A 18 -3.95 -2.10 9.90
CA GLY A 18 -2.60 -2.68 10.07
C GLY A 18 -1.97 -3.07 8.73
N CYS A 19 -2.71 -3.81 7.89
CA CYS A 19 -2.21 -4.18 6.57
C CYS A 19 -1.87 -2.97 5.71
N LEU A 20 -2.71 -1.92 5.69
CA LEU A 20 -2.42 -0.72 4.89
C LEU A 20 -1.20 0.04 5.41
N LEU A 21 -1.00 0.09 6.73
CA LEU A 21 0.15 0.73 7.35
C LEU A 21 1.45 -0.03 7.05
N GLU A 22 1.48 -1.35 7.29
CA GLU A 22 2.65 -2.20 7.05
C GLU A 22 3.06 -2.19 5.57
N LEU A 23 2.07 -2.13 4.68
CA LEU A 23 2.27 -2.06 3.24
C LEU A 23 2.85 -0.70 2.81
N ALA A 24 2.38 0.40 3.40
CA ALA A 24 2.98 1.72 3.17
C ALA A 24 4.44 1.78 3.65
N ILE A 25 4.72 1.22 4.84
CA ILE A 25 6.08 1.11 5.39
C ILE A 25 6.96 0.24 4.49
N GLY A 26 6.47 -0.92 4.06
CA GLY A 26 7.21 -1.86 3.22
C GLY A 26 7.57 -1.30 1.85
N VAL A 27 6.66 -0.54 1.24
CA VAL A 27 6.93 0.17 -0.01
C VAL A 27 8.05 1.20 0.17
N GLU A 28 7.99 1.99 1.24
CA GLU A 28 8.99 3.03 1.50
C GLU A 28 10.36 2.44 1.86
N LEU A 29 10.40 1.40 2.69
CA LEU A 29 11.63 0.65 2.99
C LEU A 29 12.19 -0.05 1.75
N GLY A 30 11.32 -0.46 0.82
CA GLY A 30 11.74 -1.14 -0.42
C GLY A 30 12.37 -0.19 -1.44
N ALA A 31 11.94 1.07 -1.50
CA ALA A 31 12.35 1.98 -2.57
C ALA A 31 13.87 2.23 -2.67
N PRO A 32 14.64 2.40 -1.57
CA PRO A 32 16.10 2.59 -1.65
C PRO A 32 16.88 1.36 -2.10
N VAL A 33 16.25 0.18 -2.00
CA VAL A 33 16.83 -1.10 -2.41
C VAL A 33 16.19 -1.65 -3.68
N GLU A 34 15.29 -0.89 -4.29
CA GLU A 34 14.65 -1.25 -5.55
C GLU A 34 15.72 -1.47 -6.62
N LEU A 35 15.60 -2.56 -7.36
CA LEU A 35 16.52 -2.97 -8.42
C LEU A 35 17.96 -3.32 -7.97
N LEU A 36 18.25 -3.34 -6.67
CA LEU A 36 19.52 -3.83 -6.14
C LEU A 36 19.51 -5.35 -5.97
N ARG A 37 20.65 -5.99 -6.23
CA ARG A 37 20.88 -7.39 -5.86
C ARG A 37 21.16 -7.49 -4.37
N LEU A 38 20.87 -8.65 -3.78
CA LEU A 38 21.09 -8.91 -2.35
C LEU A 38 22.53 -8.61 -1.89
N GLN A 39 23.54 -8.86 -2.72
CA GLN A 39 24.94 -8.55 -2.41
C GLN A 39 25.19 -7.03 -2.31
N GLU A 40 24.54 -6.23 -3.16
CA GLU A 40 24.64 -4.77 -3.18
C GLU A 40 23.92 -4.17 -1.97
N ILE A 41 22.75 -4.72 -1.63
CA ILE A 41 22.00 -4.36 -0.41
C ILE A 41 22.88 -4.61 0.82
N ARG A 42 23.46 -5.81 0.94
CA ARG A 42 24.31 -6.15 2.09
C ARG A 42 25.60 -5.33 2.16
N LYS A 43 26.19 -4.99 1.01
CA LYS A 43 27.36 -4.11 0.95
C LYS A 43 27.04 -2.70 1.44
N ARG A 44 25.83 -2.20 1.17
CA ARG A 44 25.42 -0.83 1.53
C ARG A 44 24.86 -0.72 2.95
N TYR A 45 24.06 -1.69 3.39
CA TYR A 45 23.30 -1.62 4.65
C TYR A 45 23.75 -2.65 5.69
N GLY A 46 24.70 -3.52 5.36
CA GLY A 46 25.19 -4.56 6.26
C GLY A 46 24.43 -5.88 6.14
N LYS A 47 24.80 -6.85 6.98
CA LYS A 47 24.32 -8.25 6.89
C LYS A 47 22.80 -8.37 6.97
N ASP A 48 22.16 -7.49 7.73
CA ASP A 48 20.73 -7.49 8.02
C ASP A 48 19.91 -6.75 6.95
N GLY A 49 20.57 -6.09 5.99
CA GLY A 49 19.91 -5.32 4.93
C GLY A 49 19.36 -3.99 5.44
N ILE A 50 18.33 -3.47 4.75
CA ILE A 50 17.68 -2.20 5.12
C ILE A 50 16.82 -2.38 6.37
N ALA A 51 17.01 -1.53 7.36
CA ALA A 51 16.30 -1.59 8.65
C ALA A 51 15.66 -0.25 9.06
N ASP A 52 15.89 0.81 8.28
CA ASP A 52 15.36 2.15 8.52
C ASP A 52 15.05 2.82 7.18
N PHE A 53 14.36 3.96 7.20
CA PHE A 53 14.05 4.72 6.01
C PHE A 53 15.29 5.45 5.48
N HIS A 54 15.54 5.28 4.18
CA HIS A 54 16.64 5.95 3.48
C HIS A 54 16.11 6.72 2.28
N GLY A 55 16.88 7.72 1.83
CA GLY A 55 16.61 8.42 0.57
C GLY A 55 16.89 7.53 -0.63
N TRP A 56 16.19 7.79 -1.73
CA TRP A 56 16.30 7.03 -2.98
C TRP A 56 16.00 7.94 -4.17
N GLY A 57 16.65 7.76 -5.32
CA GLY A 57 16.29 8.49 -6.55
C GLY A 57 16.22 10.03 -6.45
N GLY A 58 16.92 10.66 -5.49
CA GLY A 58 16.82 12.11 -5.21
C GLY A 58 15.70 12.51 -4.23
N PHE A 59 14.90 11.55 -3.75
CA PHE A 59 13.88 11.71 -2.74
C PHE A 59 14.42 11.54 -1.32
N LYS A 60 13.80 12.22 -0.35
CA LYS A 60 14.13 12.11 1.08
C LYS A 60 13.62 10.78 1.66
N PRO A 61 14.18 10.28 2.78
CA PRO A 61 13.47 9.29 3.59
C PRO A 61 12.04 9.77 3.88
N GLY A 62 11.04 8.90 3.90
CA GLY A 62 9.63 9.29 4.05
C GLY A 62 8.88 9.54 2.73
N SER A 63 9.56 9.50 1.59
CA SER A 63 8.97 10.01 0.34
C SER A 63 7.99 9.03 -0.28
N PHE A 64 6.86 9.58 -0.71
CA PHE A 64 5.79 8.86 -1.38
C PHE A 64 6.26 8.30 -2.74
N THR A 65 6.05 7.01 -2.98
CA THR A 65 6.51 6.28 -4.16
C THR A 65 5.37 6.06 -5.18
N ASP A 66 5.72 5.65 -6.39
CA ASP A 66 4.75 5.21 -7.39
C ASP A 66 4.09 3.87 -7.03
N ASP A 67 4.80 2.96 -6.35
CA ASP A 67 4.21 1.77 -5.74
C ASP A 67 3.10 2.14 -4.74
N ALA A 68 3.32 3.13 -3.88
CA ALA A 68 2.31 3.61 -2.94
C ALA A 68 1.10 4.24 -3.67
N GLN A 69 1.33 4.90 -4.80
CA GLN A 69 0.25 5.40 -5.66
C GLN A 69 -0.58 4.28 -6.27
N MET A 70 0.09 3.26 -6.80
CA MET A 70 -0.55 2.07 -7.40
C MET A 70 -1.35 1.30 -6.35
N LEU A 71 -0.80 1.19 -5.15
CA LEU A 71 -1.45 0.58 -4.00
C LEU A 71 -2.79 1.26 -3.67
N LEU A 72 -2.75 2.57 -3.46
CA LEU A 72 -3.91 3.36 -3.09
C LEU A 72 -4.96 3.34 -4.21
N ALA A 73 -4.51 3.46 -5.47
CA ALA A 73 -5.39 3.36 -6.62
C ALA A 73 -6.12 2.01 -6.67
N THR A 74 -5.42 0.92 -6.35
CA THR A 74 -5.97 -0.43 -6.30
C THR A 74 -6.99 -0.58 -5.18
N ALA A 75 -6.62 -0.21 -3.95
CA ALA A 75 -7.51 -0.29 -2.79
C ALA A 75 -8.80 0.51 -3.00
N VAL A 76 -8.68 1.76 -3.46
CA VAL A 76 -9.84 2.62 -3.78
C VAL A 76 -10.66 2.03 -4.93
N GLY A 77 -10.00 1.46 -5.95
CA GLY A 77 -10.66 0.81 -7.07
C GLY A 77 -11.52 -0.38 -6.62
N CYS A 78 -11.00 -1.25 -5.77
CA CYS A 78 -11.72 -2.39 -5.20
C CYS A 78 -12.94 -1.95 -4.39
N ILE A 79 -12.79 -0.96 -3.50
CA ILE A 79 -13.90 -0.44 -2.68
C ILE A 79 -15.01 0.13 -3.58
N ARG A 80 -14.64 0.95 -4.57
CA ARG A 80 -15.62 1.55 -5.49
C ARG A 80 -16.29 0.51 -6.38
N ALA A 81 -15.56 -0.52 -6.79
CA ALA A 81 -16.12 -1.62 -7.57
C ALA A 81 -17.18 -2.37 -6.74
N TYR A 82 -16.87 -2.70 -5.49
CA TYR A 82 -17.82 -3.33 -4.57
C TYR A 82 -19.06 -2.46 -4.34
N GLN A 83 -18.89 -1.16 -4.06
CA GLN A 83 -20.01 -0.23 -3.87
C GLN A 83 -20.91 -0.15 -5.11
N LYS A 84 -20.32 -0.04 -6.31
CA LYS A 84 -21.10 -0.02 -7.56
C LYS A 84 -21.84 -1.33 -7.79
N TRP A 85 -21.18 -2.47 -7.59
CA TRP A 85 -21.80 -3.78 -7.72
C TRP A 85 -22.98 -3.93 -6.74
N SER A 86 -22.78 -3.57 -5.47
CA SER A 86 -23.82 -3.65 -4.44
C SER A 86 -25.03 -2.74 -4.72
N GLN A 87 -24.84 -1.62 -5.42
CA GLN A 87 -25.92 -0.68 -5.73
C GLN A 87 -26.61 -0.94 -7.07
N LYS A 88 -25.89 -1.46 -8.06
CA LYS A 88 -26.34 -1.50 -9.47
C LYS A 88 -26.23 -2.89 -10.12
N GLY A 89 -25.78 -3.91 -9.39
CA GLY A 89 -25.68 -5.30 -9.85
C GLY A 89 -24.54 -5.61 -10.84
N ILE A 90 -24.07 -4.62 -11.61
CA ILE A 90 -23.03 -4.78 -12.64
C ILE A 90 -21.83 -3.88 -12.34
N CYS A 91 -20.64 -4.47 -12.26
CA CYS A 91 -19.38 -3.74 -12.22
C CYS A 91 -18.25 -4.57 -12.84
N HIS A 92 -17.44 -3.94 -13.71
CA HIS A 92 -16.16 -4.49 -14.13
C HIS A 92 -15.06 -3.87 -13.25
N PRO A 93 -14.42 -4.63 -12.34
CA PRO A 93 -13.49 -4.09 -11.35
C PRO A 93 -12.28 -3.39 -11.98
N THR A 94 -11.83 -3.89 -13.14
CA THR A 94 -10.67 -3.36 -13.87
C THR A 94 -10.82 -1.90 -14.29
N PHE A 95 -12.05 -1.40 -14.51
CA PHE A 95 -12.26 0.01 -14.86
C PHE A 95 -12.27 0.97 -13.67
N MET A 96 -12.22 0.44 -12.45
CA MET A 96 -12.31 1.24 -11.22
C MET A 96 -10.95 1.54 -10.60
N VAL A 97 -9.92 0.74 -10.91
CA VAL A 97 -8.53 1.01 -10.56
C VAL A 97 -7.99 2.05 -11.53
N LYS A 98 -7.77 3.27 -11.04
CA LYS A 98 -7.23 4.37 -11.83
C LYS A 98 -6.13 5.05 -11.05
N LYS A 99 -4.95 5.20 -11.65
CA LYS A 99 -3.91 6.10 -11.14
C LYS A 99 -4.48 7.51 -11.17
N LYS A 100 -4.78 8.06 -10.00
CA LYS A 100 -5.09 9.49 -9.87
C LYS A 100 -3.75 10.19 -9.83
N ARG A 101 -3.52 11.20 -10.68
CA ARG A 101 -2.38 12.10 -10.47
C ARG A 101 -2.59 12.77 -9.11
N VAL A 102 -1.73 12.45 -8.15
CA VAL A 102 -1.67 13.15 -6.87
C VAL A 102 -0.42 14.02 -6.97
N TYR A 103 -0.65 15.33 -7.00
CA TYR A 103 0.27 16.46 -7.23
C TYR A 103 0.55 16.87 -8.70
N ASN A 104 0.52 18.20 -8.89
CA ASN A 104 0.93 18.95 -10.08
C ASN A 104 2.43 19.22 -10.03
#